data_AF-A0A1M4YHY2-F1
#
_entry.id   AF-A0A1M4YHY2-F1
#
_cell.length_a   1.000
_cell.length_b   1.000
_cell.length_c   1.000
_cell.angle_alpha   90.00
_cell.angle_beta   90.00
_cell.angle_gamma   90.00
#
_symmetry.space_group_name_H-M   'P 1'
#
loop_
_entity.id
_entity.type
_entity.pdbx_description
1 polymer ?
#
loop_
_entity_poly.entity_id
_entity_poly.type
_entity_poly.pdbx_seq_one_letter_code
_entity_poly.pdbx_strand_id
1 'polypeptide(L)' 'MMFFGFLLIILIIWYIMKNPDAVKNLTETQSKNSAKEDALRILNEKFVNGEITEEEYLRKKKLIE' A
#
# COMPACT_ATOMS: atom_id res chain seq x y z
N MET A 1 -9.02 31.24 24.97
CA MET A 1 -8.39 30.97 23.65
C MET A 1 -7.75 29.58 23.55
N MET A 2 -7.32 28.93 24.65
CA MET A 2 -6.66 27.61 24.62
C MET A 2 -7.63 26.40 24.48
N PHE A 3 -8.88 26.53 24.93
CA PHE A 3 -9.88 25.43 24.87
C PHE A 3 -10.42 25.14 23.46
N PHE A 4 -10.44 26.14 22.57
CA PHE A 4 -10.91 25.97 21.19
C PHE A 4 -10.02 25.02 20.37
N GLY A 5 -8.70 25.03 20.64
CA GLY A 5 -7.76 24.11 19.98
C GLY A 5 -8.02 22.65 20.37
N PHE A 6 -8.26 22.38 21.66
CA PHE A 6 -8.61 21.04 22.13
C PHE A 6 -9.94 20.55 21.54
N LEU A 7 -10.95 21.41 21.43
CA LEU A 7 -12.24 21.07 20.82
C LEU A 7 -12.07 20.66 19.34
N LEU A 8 -11.24 21.39 18.59
CA LEU A 8 -10.92 21.08 17.19
C LEU A 8 -10.18 19.75 17.05
N ILE A 9 -9.22 19.48 17.92
CA ILE A 9 -8.46 18.21 17.91
C ILE A 9 -9.39 17.01 18.17
N ILE A 10 -10.30 17.13 19.14
CA ILE A 10 -11.28 16.08 19.46
C ILE A 10 -12.22 15.83 18.26
N LEU A 11 -12.67 16.89 17.58
CA LEU A 11 -13.50 16.77 16.38
C LEU A 11 -12.78 16.06 15.24
N ILE A 12 -11.50 16.36 15.02
CA ILE A 12 -10.67 15.73 13.99
C ILE A 12 -10.50 14.23 14.30
N ILE A 13 -10.16 13.88 15.54
CA ILE A 13 -10.02 12.48 15.97
C ILE A 13 -11.35 11.73 15.81
N TRP A 14 -12.46 12.33 16.23
CA TRP A 14 -13.79 11.73 16.09
C TRP A 14 -14.17 11.52 14.62
N TYR A 15 -13.86 12.49 13.75
CA TYR A 15 -14.13 12.40 12.32
C TYR A 15 -13.33 11.27 11.65
N ILE A 16 -12.06 11.11 12.02
CA ILE A 16 -11.17 10.04 11.56
C ILE A 16 -11.68 8.66 12.03
N MET A 17 -12.07 8.53 13.30
CA MET A 17 -12.61 7.28 13.84
C MET A 17 -13.95 6.87 13.19
N LYS A 18 -14.78 7.85 12.84
CA LYS A 18 -16.10 7.61 12.24
C LYS A 18 -16.04 7.28 10.75
N ASN A 19 -14.99 7.72 10.04
CA ASN A 19 -14.81 7.49 8.60
C ASN A 19 -13.45 6.84 8.32
N PRO A 20 -13.27 5.55 8.67
CA PRO A 20 -12.02 4.84 8.42
C PRO A 20 -11.68 4.73 6.93
N ASP A 21 -12.69 4.79 6.04
CA ASP A 21 -12.46 4.75 4.60
C ASP A 21 -11.85 6.04 4.05
N ALA A 22 -12.07 7.19 4.70
CA ALA A 22 -11.40 8.44 4.34
C ALA A 22 -9.88 8.36 4.63
N VAL A 23 -9.47 7.57 5.62
CA VAL A 23 -8.06 7.32 5.96
C VAL A 23 -7.43 6.33 4.98
N LYS A 24 -8.18 5.31 4.54
CA LYS A 24 -7.69 4.34 3.54
C LYS A 24 -7.30 5.03 2.22
N ASN A 25 -8.11 5.96 1.74
CA ASN A 25 -7.85 6.72 0.51
C ASN A 25 -6.66 7.70 0.65
N LEU A 26 -6.36 8.19 1.85
CA LEU A 26 -5.17 9.01 2.11
C LEU A 26 -3.88 8.18 2.24
N THR A 27 -4.01 6.92 2.68
CA THR A 27 -2.88 5.98 2.82
C THR A 27 -2.49 5.35 1.47
N GLU A 28 -3.37 5.38 0.48
CA GLU A 28 -3.14 4.84 -0.86
C GLU A 28 -2.14 5.66 -1.70
N THR A 29 -1.68 6.82 -1.20
CA THR A 29 -0.67 7.64 -1.90
C THR A 29 0.76 7.10 -1.77
N GLN A 30 0.98 6.01 -1.00
CA GLN A 30 2.25 5.24 -1.00
C GLN A 30 2.31 4.13 -2.07
N SER A 31 1.32 4.04 -2.96
CA SER A 31 1.07 2.89 -3.83
C SER A 31 2.13 2.57 -4.91
N LYS A 32 3.07 3.47 -5.23
CA LYS A 32 4.08 3.18 -6.27
C LYS A 32 5.12 2.15 -5.85
N ASN A 33 5.54 2.16 -4.57
CA ASN A 33 6.45 1.13 -4.07
C ASN A 33 5.72 -0.19 -3.79
N SER A 34 4.47 -0.13 -3.32
CA SER A 34 3.69 -1.34 -3.06
C SER A 34 3.35 -2.11 -4.34
N ALA A 35 3.04 -1.43 -5.44
CA ALA A 35 2.74 -2.09 -6.71
C ALA A 35 3.94 -2.87 -7.28
N LYS A 36 5.16 -2.34 -7.11
CA LYS A 36 6.40 -3.02 -7.50
C LYS A 36 6.67 -4.24 -6.60
N GLU A 37 6.51 -4.08 -5.28
CA GLU A 37 6.65 -5.18 -4.33
C GLU A 37 5.61 -6.29 -4.56
N ASP A 38 4.36 -5.93 -4.83
CA ASP A 38 3.31 -6.89 -5.13
C ASP A 38 3.56 -7.64 -6.44
N ALA A 39 4.03 -6.94 -7.49
CA ALA A 39 4.40 -7.56 -8.75
C ALA A 39 5.57 -8.55 -8.59
N LEU A 40 6.60 -8.19 -7.81
CA LEU A 40 7.72 -9.07 -7.48
C LEU A 40 7.26 -10.27 -6.63
N ARG A 41 6.36 -10.06 -5.67
CA ARG A 41 5.79 -11.13 -4.83
C ARG A 41 5.05 -12.16 -5.66
N ILE A 42 4.16 -11.72 -6.56
CA ILE A 42 3.42 -12.61 -7.47
C ILE A 42 4.40 -13.36 -8.39
N LEU A 43 5.43 -12.68 -8.91
CA LEU A 43 6.42 -13.30 -9.77
C LEU A 43 7.21 -14.41 -9.04
N ASN A 44 7.61 -14.17 -7.79
CA ASN A 44 8.26 -15.17 -6.94
C ASN A 44 7.35 -16.37 -6.66
N GLU A 45 6.09 -16.11 -6.33
CA GLU A 45 5.11 -17.17 -6.02
C GLU A 45 4.94 -18.12 -7.22
N LYS A 46 4.82 -17.55 -8.43
CA LYS A 46 4.73 -18.33 -9.68
C LYS A 46 5.98 -19.17 -9.95
N PHE A 47 7.16 -18.64 -9.65
CA PHE A 47 8.43 -19.38 -9.81
C PHE A 47 8.55 -20.53 -8.81
N VAL A 48 8.25 -20.29 -7.53
CA VAL A 48 8.28 -21.32 -6.48
C VAL A 48 7.26 -22.43 -6.75
N ASN A 49 6.08 -22.07 -7.26
CA ASN A 49 5.05 -23.02 -7.66
C ASN A 49 5.39 -23.78 -8.96
N GLY A 50 6.49 -23.44 -9.64
CA GLY A 50 6.89 -24.06 -10.91
C GLY A 50 6.01 -23.70 -12.11
N GLU A 51 5.21 -22.62 -12.01
CA GLU A 51 4.35 -22.15 -13.10
C GLU A 51 5.14 -21.45 -14.22
N ILE A 52 6.36 -20.98 -13.91
CA ILE A 52 7.26 -20.30 -14.85
C ILE A 52 8.67 -20.85 -14.73
N THR A 53 9.42 -20.78 -15.83
CA THR A 53 10.83 -21.19 -15.84
C THR A 53 11.75 -20.11 -15.28
N GLU A 54 12.98 -20.48 -14.95
CA GLU A 54 14.01 -19.55 -14.49
C GLU A 54 14.28 -18.42 -15.50
N GLU A 55 14.34 -18.75 -16.80
CA GLU A 55 14.53 -17.75 -17.86
C GLU A 55 13.39 -16.73 -17.91
N GLU A 56 12.15 -17.20 -17.79
CA GLU A 56 10.97 -16.33 -17.76
C GLU A 56 10.94 -15.45 -16.52
N TYR A 57 11.30 -16.00 -15.38
CA TYR A 57 11.42 -15.28 -14.11
C TYR A 57 12.43 -14.14 -14.23
N LEU A 58 13.65 -14.42 -14.71
CA LEU A 58 14.71 -13.42 -14.85
C LEU A 58 14.34 -12.30 -15.83
N ARG A 59 13.71 -12.66 -16.97
CA ARG A 59 13.22 -11.65 -17.94
C ARG A 59 12.18 -10.73 -17.31
N LYS A 60 11.19 -11.28 -16.60
CA LYS A 60 10.09 -10.49 -16.01
C LYS A 60 10.58 -9.66 -14.82
N LYS A 61 11.48 -10.21 -13.99
CA LYS A 61 12.08 -9.51 -12.86
C LYS A 61 12.79 -8.23 -13.31
N LYS A 62 13.58 -8.31 -14.40
CA LYS A 62 14.30 -7.16 -14.98
C LYS A 62 13.40 -6.05 -15.54
N LEU A 63 12.12 -6.34 -15.82
CA LEU A 63 11.15 -5.32 -16.25
C LEU A 63 10.49 -4.60 -15.07
N ILE A 64 10.51 -5.21 -13.88
CA ILE A 64 9.89 -4.70 -12.67
C ILE A 64 10.93 -3.97 -11.79
N GLU A 65 12.16 -4.49 -11.75
CA GLU A 65 13.32 -3.93 -11.05
C GLU A 65 13.85 -2.65 -11.72
#